data_AF-A0A923I5U0-F1
#
_entry.id   AF-A0A923I5U0-F1
#
_cell.length_a   1.000
_cell.length_b   1.000
_cell.length_c   1.000
_cell.angle_alpha   90.00
_cell.angle_beta   90.00
_cell.angle_gamma   90.00
#
_symmetry.space_group_name_H-M   'P 1'
#
loop_
_entity.id
_entity.type
_entity.pdbx_description
1 polymer ?
#
loop_
_entity_poly.entity_id
_entity_poly.type
_entity_poly.pdbx_seq_one_letter_code
_entity_poly.pdbx_strand_id
1 'polypeptide(L)' 'MFKGLLEGCFLEIITAGETYGYKITRRLNTLGFADVVDGTVYTILARLEKKNFVDIEKKTSAS' A
#
# COMPACT_ATOMS: atom_id res chain seq x y z
N MET A 1 13.78 12.09 1.03
CA MET A 1 13.47 12.04 2.47
C MET A 1 12.13 11.37 2.81
N PHE A 2 11.08 11.46 1.97
CA PHE A 2 9.74 10.90 2.28
C PHE A 2 9.51 9.39 2.01
N LYS A 3 10.36 8.71 1.24
CA LYS A 3 10.12 7.30 0.84
C LYS A 3 10.05 6.34 2.03
N GLY A 4 10.93 6.48 3.02
CA GLY A 4 10.95 5.61 4.20
C GLY A 4 9.73 5.79 5.12
N LEU A 5 9.29 7.04 5.30
CA LEU A 5 8.09 7.34 6.08
C LEU A 5 6.84 6.75 5.45
N LEU A 6 6.71 6.90 4.13
CA LEU A 6 5.56 6.39 3.39
C LEU A 6 5.53 4.84 3.41
N GLU A 7 6.68 4.17 3.28
CA GLU A 7 6.77 2.70 3.47
C GLU A 7 6.29 2.29 4.87
N GLY A 8 6.64 3.04 5.92
CA GLY A 8 6.14 2.80 7.28
C GLY A 8 4.63 2.96 7.41
N CYS A 9 4.05 4.01 6.83
CA CYS A 9 2.59 4.20 6.80
C CYS A 9 1.85 3.07 6.08
N PHE A 10 2.45 2.51 5.02
CA PHE A 10 1.86 1.36 4.32
C PHE A 10 1.82 0.12 5.22
N LEU A 11 2.92 -0.17 5.91
CA LEU A 11 2.99 -1.31 6.82
C LEU A 11 1.95 -1.16 7.94
N GLU A 12 1.79 0.03 8.52
CA GLU A 12 0.76 0.30 9.53
C GLU A 12 -0.67 0.14 9.00
N ILE A 13 -0.93 0.45 7.73
CA ILE A 13 -2.26 0.20 7.13
C ILE A 13 -2.49 -1.32 6.94
N ILE A 14 -1.45 -2.08 6.62
CA ILE A 14 -1.52 -3.52 6.35
C ILE A 14 -1.63 -4.33 7.66
N THR A 15 -1.04 -3.86 8.76
CA THR A 15 -1.17 -4.50 10.08
C THR A 15 -2.63 -4.52 10.59
N ALA A 16 -3.47 -3.61 10.09
CA ALA A 16 -4.90 -3.59 10.41
C ALA A 16 -5.71 -4.74 9.75
N GLY A 17 -5.11 -5.52 8.85
CA GLY A 17 -5.70 -6.69 8.21
C GLY A 17 -5.58 -6.68 6.68
N GLU A 18 -6.16 -7.70 6.04
CA GLU A 18 -6.14 -7.85 4.58
C GLU A 18 -6.69 -6.59 3.87
N THR A 19 -5.95 -6.14 2.85
CA THR A 19 -6.25 -4.92 2.11
C THR A 19 -5.75 -5.03 0.67
N TYR A 20 -6.12 -4.06 -0.16
CA TYR A 20 -5.76 -4.02 -1.58
C TYR A 20 -5.39 -2.59 -1.99
N GLY A 21 -4.65 -2.46 -3.10
CA GLY A 21 -3.99 -1.22 -3.52
C GLY A 21 -4.88 0.03 -3.42
N TYR A 22 -6.08 0.00 -4.01
CA TYR A 22 -7.01 1.13 -3.98
C TYR A 22 -7.44 1.54 -2.56
N LYS A 23 -7.70 0.56 -1.67
CA LYS A 23 -8.08 0.83 -0.28
C LYS A 23 -6.93 1.51 0.49
N ILE A 24 -5.69 1.10 0.21
CA ILE A 24 -4.48 1.74 0.75
C ILE A 24 -4.38 3.20 0.24
N THR A 25 -4.51 3.43 -1.07
CA THR A 25 -4.49 4.78 -1.67
C THR A 25 -5.51 5.70 -0.99
N ARG A 26 -6.76 5.23 -0.87
CA ARG A 26 -7.83 6.01 -0.25
C ARG A 26 -7.54 6.33 1.21
N ARG A 27 -7.01 5.37 1.97
CA ARG A 27 -6.66 5.59 3.38
C ARG A 27 -5.56 6.64 3.52
N LEU A 28 -4.52 6.58 2.68
CA LEU A 28 -3.44 7.58 2.67
C LEU A 28 -3.95 8.97 2.32
N ASN A 29 -4.83 9.08 1.32
CA ASN A 29 -5.44 10.36 0.96
C ASN A 29 -6.26 10.95 2.12
N THR A 30 -6.98 10.12 2.89
CA THR A 30 -7.69 10.59 4.10
C THR A 30 -6.77 11.03 5.23
N LEU A 31 -5.51 10.60 5.22
CA LEU A 31 -4.48 11.01 6.20
C LEU A 31 -3.70 12.26 5.75
N GLY A 32 -4.06 12.87 4.60
CA GLY A 32 -3.44 14.09 4.08
C GLY A 32 -2.41 13.84 2.97
N PHE A 33 -2.16 12.59 2.57
CA PHE A 33 -1.26 12.26 1.45
C PHE A 33 -1.97 12.35 0.09
N ALA A 34 -2.67 13.45 -0.18
CA ALA A 34 -3.58 13.59 -1.32
C ALA A 34 -2.94 13.36 -2.71
N ASP A 35 -1.62 13.55 -2.84
CA ASP A 35 -0.89 13.34 -4.08
C ASP A 35 -0.49 11.88 -4.33
N VAL A 36 -0.83 10.96 -3.42
CA VAL A 36 -0.55 9.53 -3.60
C VAL A 36 -1.55 8.94 -4.58
N VAL A 37 -1.02 8.48 -5.70
CA VAL A 37 -1.75 7.77 -6.75
C VAL A 37 -1.50 6.27 -6.68
N ASP A 38 -2.38 5.49 -7.30
CA ASP A 38 -2.30 4.02 -7.32
C ASP A 38 -0.93 3.52 -7.83
N GLY A 39 -0.34 4.15 -8.84
CA GLY A 39 0.99 3.78 -9.34
C GLY A 39 2.10 3.85 -8.28
N THR A 40 2.01 4.82 -7.37
CA THR A 40 2.94 4.94 -6.23
C THR A 40 2.74 3.80 -5.25
N VAL A 41 1.49 3.44 -4.97
CA VAL A 41 1.11 2.32 -4.09
C VAL A 41 1.64 1.01 -4.65
N TYR A 42 1.41 0.72 -5.93
CA TYR A 42 1.92 -0.50 -6.57
C TYR A 42 3.45 -0.58 -6.52
N THR A 43 4.14 0.54 -6.76
CA THR A 43 5.60 0.58 -6.69
C THR A 43 6.13 0.28 -5.28
N ILE A 44 5.43 0.75 -4.24
CA ILE A 44 5.80 0.50 -2.84
C ILE A 44 5.50 -0.94 -2.46
N LEU A 45 4.31 -1.46 -2.79
CA LEU A 45 3.94 -2.85 -2.53
C LEU A 45 4.95 -3.82 -3.16
N ALA A 46 5.35 -3.59 -4.42
CA ALA A 46 6.37 -4.40 -5.09
C ALA A 46 7.76 -4.34 -4.40
N ARG A 47 8.09 -3.24 -3.72
CA ARG A 47 9.33 -3.15 -2.93
C ARG A 47 9.20 -3.87 -1.60
N LEU A 48 8.06 -3.76 -0.92
CA LEU A 48 7.80 -4.44 0.34
C LEU A 48 7.75 -5.97 0.16
N GLU A 49 7.15 -6.44 -0.93
CA GLU A 49 7.13 -7.85 -1.33
C GLU A 49 8.56 -8.37 -1.56
N LYS A 50 9.39 -7.63 -2.33
CA LYS A 50 10.81 -7.99 -2.53
C LYS A 50 11.63 -8.02 -1.23
N LYS A 51 11.21 -7.28 -0.21
CA LYS A 51 11.82 -7.28 1.14
C LYS A 51 11.22 -8.36 2.06
N ASN A 52 10.24 -9.15 1.59
CA ASN A 52 9.48 -10.13 2.37
C ASN A 52 8.75 -9.53 3.58
N PHE A 53 8.32 -8.26 3.50
CA PHE A 53 7.56 -7.62 4.57
C PHE A 53 6.05 -7.78 4.44
N VAL A 54 5.58 -8.16 3.25
CA VAL A 54 4.16 -8.37 2.94
C VAL A 54 4.04 -9.60 2.04
N ASP A 55 2.93 -10.30 2.15
CA ASP A 55 2.51 -11.33 1.20
C ASP A 55 1.50 -10.71 0.22
N ILE A 56 1.63 -11.02 -1.07
CA ILE A 56 0.74 -10.48 -2.11
C ILE A 56 0.03 -11.63 -2.80
N GLU A 57 -1.27 -11.71 -2.57
CA GLU A 57 -2.15 -12.62 -3.29
C GLU A 57 -2.86 -11.88 -4.43
N LYS A 58 -2.71 -12.38 -5.67
CA LYS A 58 -3.50 -11.89 -6.80
C LYS A 58 -4.85 -12.59 -6.82
N LYS A 59 -5.88 -11.90 -6.33
CA LYS A 59 -7.27 -12.36 -6.41
C LYS A 59 -7.90 -11.89 -7.72
N THR A 60 -8.43 -12.82 -8.52
CA THR A 60 -9.37 -12.49 -9.58
C THR A 60 -10.69 -12.10 -8.93
N SER A 61 -11.15 -10.88 -9.17
CA SER A 61 -12.52 -10.51 -8.83
C SER A 61 -13.47 -11.41 -9.62
N ALA A 62 -14.24 -12.24 -8.92
CA ALA A 62 -15.37 -12.92 -9.52
C ALA A 62 -16.46 -11.86 -9.74
N SER A 63 -16.68 -11.52 -11.01
CA SER A 63 -17.82 -10.71 -11.46
C SER A 63 -19.14 -11.44 -11.24
#